data_AF-A0A0M3JIH1-F1
#
_entry.id   AF-A0A0M3JIH1-F1
#
_cell.length_a   1.000
_cell.length_b   1.000
_cell.length_c   1.000
_cell.angle_alpha   90.00
_cell.angle_beta   90.00
_cell.angle_gamma   90.00
#
_symmetry.space_group_name_H-M   'P 1'
#
loop_
_entity.id
_entity.type
_entity.pdbx_description
1 polymer ?
#
loop_
_entity_poly.entity_id
_entity_poly.type
_entity_poly.pdbx_seq_one_letter_code
_entity_poly.pdbx_strand_id
1 'polypeptide(L)'
;MRQIHTRLRVDHHLMHSARMQYGLFLKAIGMTLEDALAFFRAEFTKKVDSDKFDKQYAYNIRHNYGKEGSRRDYKAYSCAKIILGDAPTGQQCHG
;
A
#
# COMPACT_ATOMS: atom_id res chain seq x y z
N MET A 1 -5.11 -10.08 4.20
CA MET A 1 -4.11 -9.76 3.14
C MET A 1 -4.43 -10.37 1.77
N ARG A 2 -4.78 -11.67 1.66
CA ARG A 2 -5.16 -12.32 0.38
C ARG A 2 -6.21 -11.55 -0.43
N GLN A 3 -7.25 -11.05 0.22
CA GLN A 3 -8.31 -10.27 -0.43
C GLN A 3 -7.78 -8.99 -1.07
N ILE A 4 -6.96 -8.21 -0.33
CA ILE A 4 -6.33 -6.99 -0.87
C ILE A 4 -5.45 -7.32 -2.08
N HIS A 5 -4.64 -8.41 -2.01
CA HIS A 5 -3.83 -8.82 -3.15
C HIS A 5 -4.68 -9.17 -4.38
N THR A 6 -5.76 -9.93 -4.18
CA THR A 6 -6.68 -10.30 -5.26
C THR A 6 -7.28 -9.05 -5.89
N ARG A 7 -7.76 -8.11 -5.06
CA ARG A 7 -8.34 -6.86 -5.55
C ARG A 7 -7.32 -6.01 -6.29
N LEU A 8 -6.08 -5.93 -5.80
CA LEU A 8 -4.98 -5.25 -6.48
C LEU A 8 -4.76 -5.80 -7.89
N ARG A 9 -4.76 -7.13 -8.07
CA ARG A 9 -4.56 -7.77 -9.37
C ARG A 9 -5.73 -7.61 -10.33
N VAL A 10 -6.95 -7.45 -9.81
CA VAL A 10 -8.17 -7.25 -10.63
C VAL A 10 -8.35 -5.76 -10.98
N ASP A 11 -8.15 -4.87 -10.02
CA ASP A 11 -8.41 -3.45 -10.20
C ASP A 11 -7.24 -2.67 -10.73
N HIS A 12 -6.02 -3.20 -10.58
CA HIS A 12 -4.77 -2.49 -10.84
C HIS A 12 -4.63 -1.20 -10.03
N HIS A 13 -5.35 -1.10 -8.90
CA HIS A 13 -5.31 0.02 -7.98
C HIS A 13 -5.83 -0.40 -6.60
N LEU A 14 -5.43 0.34 -5.55
CA LEU A 14 -5.96 0.18 -4.20
C LEU A 14 -6.28 1.56 -3.60
N MET A 15 -7.37 1.65 -2.85
CA MET A 15 -7.69 2.85 -2.06
C MET A 15 -6.73 3.04 -0.89
N HIS A 16 -6.70 4.25 -0.32
CA HIS A 16 -5.69 4.68 0.66
C HIS A 16 -5.48 3.69 1.82
N SER A 17 -6.53 3.32 2.54
CA SER A 17 -6.43 2.41 3.69
C SER A 17 -5.89 1.03 3.31
N ALA A 18 -6.30 0.49 2.15
CA ALA A 18 -5.80 -0.78 1.64
C ALA A 18 -4.32 -0.69 1.24
N ARG A 19 -3.88 0.43 0.65
CA ARG A 19 -2.45 0.67 0.36
C ARG A 19 -1.62 0.70 1.63
N MET A 20 -2.13 1.30 2.70
CA MET A 20 -1.43 1.35 3.99
C MET A 20 -1.36 -0.03 4.63
N GLN A 21 -2.49 -0.73 4.80
CA GLN A 21 -2.54 -2.05 5.41
C GLN A 21 -1.67 -3.06 4.66
N TYR A 22 -1.78 -3.11 3.33
CA TYR A 22 -1.05 -4.07 2.51
C TYR A 22 0.41 -3.68 2.31
N GLY A 23 0.71 -2.40 2.07
CA GLY A 23 2.08 -1.92 1.91
C GLY A 23 2.94 -2.13 3.16
N LEU A 24 2.39 -1.87 4.35
CA LEU A 24 3.10 -2.10 5.62
C LEU A 24 3.23 -3.60 5.94
N PHE A 25 2.23 -4.41 5.58
CA PHE A 25 2.34 -5.87 5.67
C PHE A 25 3.48 -6.40 4.79
N LEU A 26 3.56 -5.98 3.53
CA LEU A 26 4.62 -6.41 2.62
C LEU A 26 6.02 -6.01 3.10
N LYS A 27 6.16 -4.78 3.63
CA LYS A 27 7.40 -4.34 4.29
C LYS A 27 7.77 -5.26 5.45
N ALA A 28 6.81 -5.64 6.30
CA ALA A 28 7.06 -6.46 7.48
C ALA A 28 7.48 -7.90 7.15
N ILE A 29 7.03 -8.45 6.01
CA ILE A 29 7.49 -9.77 5.52
C ILE A 29 8.82 -9.70 4.75
N GLY A 30 9.47 -8.54 4.71
CA GLY A 30 10.83 -8.38 4.18
C GLY A 30 10.93 -7.77 2.78
N MET A 31 9.83 -7.28 2.19
CA MET A 31 9.92 -6.58 0.91
C MET A 31 10.73 -5.31 1.06
N THR A 32 11.71 -5.10 0.17
CA THR A 32 12.55 -3.89 0.19
C THR A 32 11.79 -2.69 -0.35
N LEU A 33 12.30 -1.48 -0.12
CA LEU A 33 11.72 -0.26 -0.71
C LEU A 33 11.77 -0.30 -2.24
N GLU A 34 12.87 -0.79 -2.80
CA GLU A 34 13.08 -0.89 -4.25
C GLU A 34 12.06 -1.86 -4.86
N ASP A 35 11.88 -3.04 -4.25
CA ASP A 35 10.87 -4.01 -4.66
C ASP A 35 9.46 -3.45 -4.48
N ALA A 36 9.19 -2.70 -3.40
CA ALA A 36 7.90 -2.05 -3.19
C ALA A 36 7.55 -1.10 -4.33
N LEU A 37 8.50 -0.23 -4.69
CA LEU A 37 8.32 0.75 -5.74
C LEU A 37 8.13 0.04 -7.09
N ALA A 38 8.95 -0.96 -7.41
CA ALA A 38 8.81 -1.74 -8.63
C ALA A 38 7.47 -2.49 -8.69
N PHE A 39 7.08 -3.15 -7.61
CA PHE A 39 5.83 -3.91 -7.50
C PHE A 39 4.60 -3.03 -7.69
N PHE A 40 4.50 -1.92 -6.94
CA PHE A 40 3.35 -1.03 -7.04
C PHE A 40 3.34 -0.24 -8.36
N ARG A 41 4.51 0.14 -8.89
CA ARG A 41 4.61 0.80 -10.20
C ARG A 41 4.08 -0.13 -11.29
N ALA A 42 4.63 -1.35 -11.39
CA ALA A 42 4.24 -2.32 -12.41
C ALA A 42 2.74 -2.66 -12.38
N GLU A 43 2.13 -2.66 -11.19
CA GLU A 43 0.69 -2.94 -11.08
C GLU A 43 -0.17 -1.70 -11.35
N PHE A 44 0.14 -0.55 -10.75
CA PHE A 44 -0.68 0.66 -10.90
C PHE A 44 -0.58 1.25 -12.31
N THR A 45 0.56 1.10 -12.99
CA THR A 45 0.73 1.67 -14.33
C THR A 45 -0.10 0.99 -15.42
N LYS A 46 -0.79 -0.11 -15.09
CA LYS A 46 -1.81 -0.71 -15.97
C LYS A 46 -3.06 0.18 -16.11
N LYS A 47 -3.29 1.13 -15.19
CA LYS A 47 -4.41 2.10 -15.23
C LYS A 47 -4.02 3.55 -14.95
N VAL A 48 -2.81 3.80 -14.48
CA VAL A 48 -2.33 5.11 -14.05
C VAL A 48 -1.08 5.45 -14.85
N ASP A 49 -0.95 6.67 -15.37
CA ASP A 49 0.29 7.04 -16.06
C ASP A 49 1.51 6.94 -15.13
N SER A 50 2.66 6.58 -15.70
CA SER A 50 3.93 6.47 -14.96
C SER A 50 4.25 7.75 -14.17
N ASP A 51 4.09 8.92 -14.79
CA ASP A 51 4.34 10.21 -14.13
C ASP A 51 3.36 10.47 -12.98
N LYS A 52 2.11 10.03 -13.15
CA LYS A 52 1.09 10.14 -12.11
C LYS A 52 1.38 9.18 -10.96
N PHE A 53 1.93 7.99 -11.23
CA PHE A 53 2.43 7.08 -10.21
C PHE A 53 3.50 7.76 -9.34
N ASP A 54 4.52 8.33 -9.99
CA ASP A 54 5.65 8.96 -9.31
C ASP A 54 5.21 10.15 -8.44
N LYS A 55 4.28 10.97 -8.94
CA LYS A 55 3.75 12.14 -8.21
C LYS A 55 2.84 11.76 -7.05
N GLN A 56 1.96 10.76 -7.21
CA GLN A 56 0.87 10.51 -6.25
C GLN A 56 1.15 9.36 -5.27
N TYR A 57 1.99 8.39 -5.65
CA TYR A 57 2.11 7.14 -4.91
C TYR A 57 3.54 6.87 -4.43
N ALA A 58 4.56 7.15 -5.24
CA ALA A 58 5.95 6.84 -4.88
C ALA A 58 6.42 7.54 -3.59
N TYR A 59 5.96 8.76 -3.34
CA TYR A 59 6.23 9.49 -2.09
C TYR A 59 5.69 8.73 -0.86
N ASN A 60 4.43 8.29 -0.90
CA ASN A 60 3.80 7.57 0.20
C ASN A 60 4.47 6.22 0.47
N ILE A 61 4.92 5.52 -0.58
CA ILE A 61 5.68 4.29 -0.43
C ILE A 61 7.00 4.58 0.30
N ARG A 62 7.78 5.57 -0.15
CA ARG A 62 9.03 5.97 0.54
C ARG A 62 8.80 6.39 2.00
N HIS A 63 7.70 7.10 2.28
CA HIS A 63 7.31 7.49 3.63
C HIS A 63 7.03 6.29 4.54
N ASN A 64 6.37 5.23 4.04
CA ASN A 64 6.14 4.00 4.82
C ASN A 64 7.44 3.28 5.22
N TYR A 65 8.52 3.48 4.47
CA TYR A 65 9.86 2.97 4.76
C TYR A 65 10.73 3.97 5.55
N GLY A 66 10.15 5.08 6.03
CA GLY A 66 10.88 6.10 6.79
C GLY A 66 11.91 6.88 5.96
N LYS A 67 11.78 6.91 4.63
CA LYS A 67 12.68 7.65 3.73
C LYS A 67 12.20 9.06 3.40
N GLU A 68 11.01 9.45 3.89
CA GLU A 68 10.43 10.78 3.70
C GLU A 68 9.91 11.35 5.03
N GLY A 69 9.66 12.66 5.05
CA GLY A 69 9.02 13.35 6.18
C GLY A 69 9.77 13.15 7.50
N SER A 70 9.04 12.86 8.58
CA SER A 70 9.61 12.66 9.93
C SER A 70 10.42 11.36 10.09
N ARG A 71 10.68 10.62 9.01
CA ARG A 71 11.46 9.37 8.98
C ARG A 71 11.00 8.32 10.01
N ARG A 72 9.68 8.27 10.28
CA ARG A 72 9.10 7.29 11.21
C ARG A 72 9.11 5.89 10.60
N ASP A 73 9.49 4.91 11.41
CA ASP A 73 9.39 3.50 11.04
C ASP A 73 7.97 2.96 11.29
N TYR A 74 7.09 3.08 10.30
CA TYR A 74 5.74 2.54 10.39
C TYR A 74 5.75 1.00 10.41
N LYS A 75 5.14 0.42 11.45
CA LYS A 75 4.95 -1.04 11.60
C LYS A 75 3.70 -1.51 10.89
N ALA A 76 3.67 -2.79 10.51
CA ALA A 76 2.46 -3.45 10.01
C ALA A 76 1.33 -3.36 11.04
N TYR A 77 0.09 -3.33 10.55
CA TYR A 77 -1.08 -3.28 11.41
C TYR A 77 -1.27 -4.62 12.13
N SER A 78 -1.58 -4.56 13.42
CA SER A 78 -2.00 -5.73 14.19
C SER A 78 -3.43 -6.13 13.82
N CYS A 79 -3.81 -7.37 14.10
CA CYS A 79 -5.20 -7.83 13.92
C CYS A 79 -6.18 -6.93 14.69
N ALA A 80 -5.85 -6.56 15.94
CA ALA A 80 -6.67 -5.64 16.73
C ALA A 80 -6.88 -4.30 16.02
N LYS A 81 -5.83 -3.72 15.42
CA LYS A 81 -5.97 -2.47 14.66
C LYS A 81 -6.82 -2.63 13.40
N ILE A 82 -6.71 -3.77 12.71
CA ILE A 82 -7.49 -4.04 11.49
C ILE A 82 -8.97 -4.26 11.83
N ILE A 83 -9.27 -4.99 12.91
CA ILE A 83 -10.63 -5.34 13.34
C ILE A 83 -11.35 -4.16 14.00
N LEU A 84 -10.66 -3.42 14.88
CA LEU A 84 -11.24 -2.33 15.67
C LEU A 84 -11.06 -0.96 15.00
N GLY A 85 -10.32 -0.90 13.90
CA GLY A 85 -10.13 0.33 13.12
C GLY A 85 -11.33 0.65 12.24
N ASP A 86 -11.10 1.54 11.28
CA ASP A 86 -12.13 1.96 10.35
C ASP A 86 -12.64 0.77 9.51
N ALA A 87 -13.96 0.55 9.53
CA ALA A 87 -14.58 -0.46 8.69
C ALA A 87 -14.52 -0.06 7.21
N PRO A 88 -14.31 -1.02 6.28
CA PRO A 88 -14.33 -0.74 4.85
C PRO A 88 -15.71 -0.26 4.39
N THR A 89 -15.73 0.77 3.56
CA THR A 89 -16.93 1.32 2.94
C THR A 89 -16.87 1.22 1.41
N GLY A 90 -18.02 1.00 0.77
CA GLY A 90 -18.13 0.95 -0.68
C GLY A 90 -17.17 -0.06 -1.33
N GLN A 91 -16.24 0.43 -2.15
CA GLN A 91 -15.28 -0.42 -2.88
C GLN A 91 -13.96 -0.66 -2.13
N GLN A 92 -13.86 -0.25 -0.86
CA GLN A 92 -12.68 -0.49 -0.06
C GLN A 92 -12.52 -1.98 0.26
N CYS A 93 -11.29 -2.48 0.17
CA CYS A 93 -10.97 -3.90 0.39
C CYS A 93 -10.00 -4.13 1.57
N HIS A 94 -9.85 -3.13 2.44
CA HIS A 94 -9.09 -3.22 3.69
C HIS A 94 -9.97 -3.80 4.81
N GLY A 95 -9.38 -4.07 5.98
CA GLY A 95 -9.99 -4.95 6.98
C GLY A 95 -9.46 -6.38 6.90
#